data_AF-A0A7Y0SJM9-F1
#
_entry.id   AF-A0A7Y0SJM9-F1
#
_cell.length_a   1.000
_cell.length_b   1.000
_cell.length_c   1.000
_cell.angle_alpha   90.00
_cell.angle_beta   90.00
_cell.angle_gamma   90.00
#
_symmetry.space_group_name_H-M   'P 1'
#
loop_
_entity.id
_entity.type
_entity.pdbx_description
1 polymer ?
#
loop_
_entity_poly.entity_id
_entity_poly.type
_entity_poly.pdbx_seq_one_letter_code
_entity_poly.pdbx_strand_id
1 'polypeptide(L)'
;EADGIDTSSYSRKVYIYPKVENCGWSGMGTVGGNPSRAWINGAFRLNTIGHELGHNFGLHHAQALECGTNTVGGTCYNYSYGDTLDIMGTSNGHFNAFNKEQLGWIKPSEQEVITVTNSGTYSLEPYETAPAGAAKGLRIKRGTDAA
;
A
#
# COMPACT_ATOMS: atom_id res chain seq x y z
N GLU A 1 2.88 19.34 -25.32
CA GLU A 1 3.84 18.28 -25.01
C GLU A 1 5.02 18.48 -25.98
N ALA A 2 6.12 19.04 -25.48
CA ALA A 2 7.34 19.22 -26.28
C ALA A 2 8.01 17.85 -26.46
N ASP A 3 8.59 17.58 -27.63
CA ASP A 3 9.28 16.34 -28.03
C ASP A 3 8.42 15.18 -28.60
N GLY A 4 7.14 15.42 -28.91
CA GLY A 4 6.35 14.46 -29.71
C GLY A 4 5.93 13.17 -28.99
N ILE A 5 6.13 13.10 -27.67
CA ILE A 5 5.63 12.01 -26.83
C ILE A 5 4.12 12.16 -26.66
N ASP A 6 3.36 11.14 -27.08
CA ASP A 6 1.92 11.07 -26.80
C ASP A 6 1.68 10.63 -25.35
N THR A 7 1.50 11.61 -24.46
CA THR A 7 1.23 11.33 -23.05
C THR A 7 -0.13 10.70 -22.81
N SER A 8 -1.03 10.65 -23.80
CA SER A 8 -2.34 9.99 -23.66
C SER A 8 -2.24 8.45 -23.64
N SER A 9 -1.15 7.90 -24.17
CA SER A 9 -0.87 6.45 -24.17
C SER A 9 -0.54 5.88 -22.78
N TYR A 10 -0.29 6.73 -21.78
CA TYR A 10 0.07 6.31 -20.43
C TYR A 10 -1.11 6.46 -19.47
N SER A 11 -1.50 5.33 -18.85
CA SER A 11 -2.55 5.31 -17.81
C SER A 11 -2.09 5.87 -16.46
N ARG A 12 -0.79 6.14 -16.28
CA ARG A 12 -0.21 6.66 -15.03
C ARG A 12 0.81 7.74 -15.35
N LYS A 13 0.67 8.92 -14.75
CA LYS A 13 1.53 10.08 -15.04
C LYS A 13 2.15 10.60 -13.75
N VAL A 14 3.47 10.68 -13.71
CA VAL A 14 4.22 11.24 -12.57
C VAL A 14 4.91 12.52 -13.02
N TYR A 15 4.53 13.63 -12.40
CA TYR A 15 5.11 14.95 -12.64
C TYR A 15 6.14 15.25 -11.56
N ILE A 16 7.38 15.49 -11.95
CA ILE A 16 8.49 15.75 -11.03
C ILE A 16 9.04 17.15 -11.32
N TYR A 17 9.12 18.00 -10.30
CA TYR A 17 9.57 19.39 -10.46
C TYR A 17 10.29 19.90 -9.20
N PRO A 18 11.11 20.98 -9.32
CA PRO A 18 11.77 21.60 -8.18
C PRO A 18 10.79 22.05 -7.10
N LYS A 19 11.26 22.17 -5.85
CA LYS A 19 10.40 22.52 -4.73
C LYS A 19 9.68 23.87 -4.96
N VAL A 20 8.36 23.84 -4.86
CA VAL A 20 7.47 24.99 -4.79
C VAL A 20 7.10 25.20 -3.33
N GLU A 21 7.59 26.28 -2.75
CA GLU A 21 7.47 26.56 -1.30
C GLU A 21 6.03 26.78 -0.82
N ASN A 22 5.11 27.16 -1.71
CA ASN A 22 3.71 27.39 -1.36
C ASN A 22 2.88 26.10 -1.22
N CYS A 23 3.45 24.93 -1.53
CA CYS A 23 2.80 23.64 -1.40
C CYS A 23 3.27 22.94 -0.11
N GLY A 24 2.34 22.68 0.82
CA GLY A 24 2.62 22.04 2.12
C GLY A 24 2.92 20.53 2.07
N TRP A 25 3.11 19.96 0.89
CA TRP A 25 3.30 18.53 0.65
C TRP A 25 4.53 18.30 -0.23
N SER A 26 5.18 17.17 -0.02
CA SER A 26 6.32 16.69 -0.82
C SER A 26 5.89 15.82 -2.00
N GLY A 27 4.74 15.16 -1.87
CA GLY A 27 4.09 14.36 -2.90
C GLY A 27 2.57 14.51 -2.79
N MET A 28 1.87 14.34 -3.91
CA MET A 28 0.42 14.21 -3.95
C MET A 28 0.01 13.35 -5.14
N GLY A 29 -0.98 12.48 -4.97
CA GLY A 29 -1.44 11.59 -6.01
C GLY A 29 -2.95 11.40 -5.99
N THR A 30 -3.52 11.07 -7.15
CA THR A 30 -4.88 10.55 -7.23
C THR A 30 -4.92 9.12 -6.70
N VAL A 31 -5.97 8.75 -5.96
CA VAL A 31 -6.20 7.36 -5.57
C VAL A 31 -6.87 6.64 -6.75
N GLY A 32 -6.07 5.88 -7.50
CA GLY A 32 -6.46 5.31 -8.78
C GLY A 32 -6.77 6.39 -9.83
N GLY A 33 -7.70 6.07 -10.73
CA GLY A 33 -8.07 6.91 -11.87
C GLY A 33 -7.48 6.42 -13.21
N ASN A 34 -8.04 6.90 -14.31
CA ASN A 34 -7.56 6.58 -15.66
C ASN A 34 -7.59 7.85 -16.57
N PRO A 35 -6.46 8.55 -16.77
CA PRO A 35 -5.15 8.27 -16.16
C PRO A 35 -5.08 8.70 -14.70
N SER A 36 -4.34 7.97 -13.88
CA SER A 36 -3.92 8.42 -12.56
C SER A 36 -2.75 9.42 -12.66
N ARG A 37 -2.62 10.28 -11.65
CA ARG A 37 -1.60 11.33 -11.61
C ARG A 37 -0.89 11.40 -10.25
N ALA A 38 0.40 11.69 -10.27
CA ALA A 38 1.21 12.03 -9.10
C ALA A 38 2.04 13.28 -9.36
N TRP A 39 2.23 14.10 -8.33
CA TRP A 39 3.04 15.32 -8.35
C TRP A 39 4.10 15.24 -7.25
N ILE A 40 5.37 15.34 -7.63
CA ILE A 40 6.52 15.24 -6.73
C ILE A 40 7.16 16.61 -6.62
N ASN A 41 7.06 17.20 -5.43
CA ASN A 41 7.45 18.57 -5.13
C ASN A 41 8.84 18.60 -4.44
N GLY A 42 9.92 18.58 -5.24
CA GLY A 42 11.31 18.66 -4.77
C GLY A 42 11.83 17.47 -3.94
N ALA A 43 10.99 16.47 -3.63
CA ALA A 43 11.34 15.29 -2.84
C ALA A 43 11.60 14.07 -3.73
N PHE A 44 12.75 14.06 -4.40
CA PHE A 44 13.10 13.00 -5.36
C PHE A 44 13.70 11.79 -4.66
N ARG A 45 12.89 11.12 -3.85
CA ARG A 45 13.30 9.95 -3.04
C ARG A 45 12.33 8.80 -3.28
N LEU A 46 12.83 7.58 -3.05
CA LEU A 46 12.06 6.36 -3.19
C LEU A 46 10.74 6.44 -2.42
N ASN A 47 10.78 6.89 -1.16
CA ASN A 47 9.60 6.96 -0.30
C ASN A 47 8.48 7.81 -0.93
N THR A 48 8.78 9.05 -1.34
CA THR A 48 7.75 9.96 -1.89
C THR A 48 7.23 9.46 -3.24
N ILE A 49 8.12 9.10 -4.16
CA ILE A 49 7.71 8.66 -5.50
C ILE A 49 6.93 7.34 -5.41
N GLY A 50 7.42 6.38 -4.62
CA GLY A 50 6.77 5.10 -4.42
C GLY A 50 5.43 5.21 -3.70
N HIS A 51 5.31 6.10 -2.70
CA HIS A 51 4.06 6.38 -2.00
C HIS A 51 2.98 6.93 -2.95
N GLU A 52 3.30 7.96 -3.72
CA GLU A 52 2.35 8.53 -4.67
C GLU A 52 1.99 7.55 -5.79
N LEU A 53 2.94 6.71 -6.21
CA LEU A 53 2.66 5.65 -7.17
C LEU A 53 1.72 4.58 -6.59
N GLY A 54 1.86 4.26 -5.30
CA GLY A 54 0.92 3.41 -4.58
C GLY A 54 -0.50 3.97 -4.60
N HIS A 55 -0.67 5.27 -4.37
CA HIS A 55 -1.97 5.94 -4.58
C HIS A 55 -2.46 5.79 -6.01
N ASN A 56 -1.58 5.97 -7.01
CA ASN A 56 -1.94 5.83 -8.43
C ASN A 56 -2.37 4.39 -8.81
N PHE A 57 -1.99 3.38 -8.02
CA PHE A 57 -2.48 2.02 -8.13
C PHE A 57 -3.82 1.77 -7.41
N GLY A 58 -4.30 2.73 -6.61
CA GLY A 58 -5.55 2.65 -5.87
C GLY A 58 -5.40 2.37 -4.38
N LEU A 59 -4.17 2.39 -3.84
CA LEU A 59 -3.93 2.18 -2.42
C LEU A 59 -4.23 3.43 -1.60
N HIS A 60 -4.73 3.23 -0.39
CA HIS A 60 -4.78 4.25 0.66
C HIS A 60 -3.54 4.16 1.54
N HIS A 61 -3.38 5.09 2.49
CA HIS A 61 -2.30 5.00 3.46
C HIS A 61 -2.39 3.68 4.24
N ALA A 62 -1.25 3.04 4.46
CA ALA A 62 -1.15 1.93 5.39
C ALA A 62 -1.22 2.50 6.82
N GLN A 63 -2.12 1.96 7.62
CA GLN A 63 -2.45 2.47 8.94
C GLN A 63 -2.07 1.45 10.01
N ALA A 64 -1.87 1.92 11.24
CA ALA A 64 -1.87 1.04 12.41
C ALA A 64 -3.20 1.14 13.13
N LEU A 65 -3.61 0.03 13.75
CA LEU A 65 -4.63 0.05 14.78
C LEU A 65 -3.92 0.20 16.13
N GLU A 66 -3.94 1.41 16.69
CA GLU A 66 -3.29 1.72 17.96
C GLU A 66 -4.24 1.42 19.13
N CYS A 67 -3.77 0.67 20.12
CA CYS A 67 -4.56 0.09 21.20
C CYS A 67 -3.95 0.32 22.60
N GLY A 68 -2.93 1.16 22.70
CA GLY A 68 -2.14 1.38 23.91
C GLY A 68 -1.37 0.12 24.30
N THR A 69 -1.59 -0.37 25.52
CA THR A 69 -0.95 -1.59 26.03
C THR A 69 -1.67 -2.88 25.62
N ASN A 70 -2.83 -2.79 24.95
CA ASN A 70 -3.59 -3.95 24.49
C ASN A 70 -3.20 -4.33 23.06
N THR A 71 -3.29 -5.61 22.71
CA THR A 71 -3.01 -6.06 21.33
C THR A 71 -4.15 -5.68 20.37
N VAL A 72 -5.41 -5.86 20.79
CA VAL A 72 -6.63 -5.43 20.09
C VAL A 72 -7.71 -5.19 21.16
N GLY A 73 -8.54 -4.17 21.01
CA GLY A 73 -9.59 -3.83 21.98
C GLY A 73 -10.58 -2.76 21.51
N GLY A 74 -11.56 -2.43 22.35
CA GLY A 74 -12.64 -1.49 22.00
C GLY A 74 -12.24 0.00 21.98
N THR A 75 -11.09 0.34 22.57
CA THR A 75 -10.58 1.73 22.63
C THR A 75 -9.56 2.04 21.54
N CYS A 76 -9.34 1.11 20.60
CA CYS A 76 -8.34 1.31 19.57
C CYS A 76 -8.80 2.36 18.56
N TYR A 77 -7.84 3.05 17.95
CA TYR A 77 -8.10 4.01 16.89
C TYR A 77 -7.19 3.77 15.68
N ASN A 78 -7.65 4.18 14.50
CA ASN A 78 -6.84 4.12 13.29
C ASN A 78 -5.84 5.28 13.31
N TYR A 79 -4.56 4.93 13.32
CA TYR A 79 -3.47 5.89 13.18
C TYR A 79 -3.00 5.90 11.72
N SER A 80 -3.35 6.96 10.99
CA SER A 80 -2.91 7.13 9.60
C SER A 80 -1.39 7.14 9.53
N TYR A 81 -0.83 6.45 8.53
CA TYR A 81 0.61 6.21 8.39
C TYR A 81 1.26 5.41 9.53
N GLY A 82 0.47 4.80 10.41
CA GLY A 82 1.00 4.04 11.55
C GLY A 82 1.73 2.75 11.18
N ASP A 83 1.61 2.28 9.94
CA ASP A 83 2.41 1.15 9.46
C ASP A 83 3.87 1.60 9.25
N THR A 84 4.78 1.05 10.06
CA THR A 84 6.21 1.38 10.04
C THR A 84 7.02 0.50 9.08
N LEU A 85 6.35 -0.40 8.35
CA LEU A 85 6.97 -1.35 7.43
C LEU A 85 6.54 -1.12 5.97
N ASP A 86 5.37 -0.52 5.73
CA ASP A 86 4.85 -0.23 4.39
C ASP A 86 5.25 1.18 3.89
N ILE A 87 5.54 1.29 2.60
CA ILE A 87 5.78 2.59 1.92
C ILE A 87 4.54 3.47 1.86
N MET A 88 3.34 2.89 1.93
CA MET A 88 2.08 3.60 2.14
C MET A 88 1.92 4.08 3.60
N GLY A 89 2.85 3.70 4.48
CA GLY A 89 3.00 4.22 5.84
C GLY A 89 4.24 5.09 5.95
N THR A 90 5.13 4.79 6.90
CA THR A 90 6.32 5.61 7.20
C THR A 90 7.65 5.03 6.71
N SER A 91 7.62 3.91 6.00
CA SER A 91 8.81 3.14 5.63
C SER A 91 9.24 3.29 4.16
N ASN A 92 10.37 2.68 3.81
CA ASN A 92 10.77 2.36 2.44
C ASN A 92 10.51 0.89 2.07
N GLY A 93 9.74 0.16 2.90
CA GLY A 93 9.47 -1.25 2.68
C GLY A 93 8.44 -1.51 1.57
N HIS A 94 8.14 -2.79 1.37
CA HIS A 94 7.13 -3.19 0.39
C HIS A 94 5.72 -2.84 0.85
N PHE A 95 4.77 -2.83 -0.09
CA PHE A 95 3.36 -2.93 0.26
C PHE A 95 3.14 -4.18 1.13
N ASN A 96 2.37 -4.01 2.20
CA ASN A 96 1.97 -5.09 3.08
C ASN A 96 1.07 -6.09 2.33
N ALA A 97 0.86 -7.26 2.93
CA ALA A 97 0.12 -8.35 2.27
C ALA A 97 -1.30 -7.94 1.84
N PHE A 98 -1.99 -7.12 2.63
CA PHE A 98 -3.31 -6.60 2.30
C PHE A 98 -3.29 -5.74 1.03
N ASN A 99 -2.37 -4.78 0.97
CA ASN A 99 -2.21 -3.90 -0.18
C ASN A 99 -1.80 -4.70 -1.44
N LYS A 100 -0.90 -5.68 -1.31
CA LYS A 100 -0.53 -6.57 -2.42
C LYS A 100 -1.70 -7.43 -2.91
N GLU A 101 -2.55 -7.92 -2.00
CA GLU A 101 -3.78 -8.65 -2.36
C GLU A 101 -4.76 -7.75 -3.10
N GLN A 102 -4.97 -6.51 -2.61
CA GLN A 102 -5.85 -5.53 -3.26
C GLN A 102 -5.39 -5.19 -4.68
N LEU A 103 -4.08 -5.15 -4.92
CA LEU A 103 -3.49 -4.96 -6.26
C LEU A 103 -3.49 -6.22 -7.13
N GLY A 104 -3.86 -7.37 -6.57
CA GLY A 104 -3.80 -8.66 -7.25
C GLY A 104 -2.37 -9.14 -7.51
N TRP A 105 -1.38 -8.67 -6.74
CA TRP A 105 0.02 -9.08 -6.85
C TRP A 105 0.31 -10.36 -6.07
N ILE A 106 -0.45 -10.59 -5.00
CA ILE A 106 -0.57 -11.90 -4.37
C ILE A 106 -2.06 -12.26 -4.36
N LYS A 107 -2.40 -13.53 -4.54
CA LYS A 107 -3.81 -13.91 -4.72
C LYS A 107 -4.21 -15.14 -3.92
N PRO A 108 -5.42 -15.17 -3.33
CA PRO A 108 -5.98 -16.39 -2.76
C PRO A 108 -6.11 -17.53 -3.78
N SER A 109 -6.39 -17.21 -5.05
CA SER A 109 -6.50 -18.21 -6.13
C SER A 109 -5.18 -18.94 -6.41
N GLU A 110 -4.06 -18.34 -6.03
CA GLU A 110 -2.71 -18.91 -6.19
C GLU A 110 -2.19 -19.47 -4.85
N GLN A 111 -3.05 -19.57 -3.83
CA GLN A 111 -2.72 -20.00 -2.45
C GLN A 111 -1.71 -19.12 -1.72
N GLU A 112 -1.41 -17.94 -2.25
CA GLU A 112 -0.50 -16.98 -1.63
C GLU A 112 -1.14 -16.24 -0.44
N VAL A 113 -2.48 -16.23 -0.37
CA VAL A 113 -3.22 -15.71 0.79
C VAL A 113 -4.20 -16.77 1.28
N ILE A 114 -4.04 -17.23 2.52
CA ILE A 114 -4.90 -18.24 3.13
C ILE A 114 -5.89 -17.57 4.10
N THR A 115 -7.18 -17.87 3.93
CA THR A 115 -8.17 -17.54 4.96
C THR A 115 -8.15 -18.61 6.04
N VAL A 116 -7.81 -18.22 7.26
CA VAL A 116 -7.71 -19.13 8.40
C VAL A 116 -9.10 -19.40 8.96
N THR A 117 -9.56 -20.63 8.84
CA THR A 117 -10.86 -21.11 9.34
C THR A 117 -10.74 -22.12 10.47
N ASN A 118 -9.57 -22.74 10.64
CA ASN A 118 -9.28 -23.73 11.68
C ASN A 118 -8.02 -23.32 12.44
N SER A 119 -7.94 -23.67 13.72
CA SER A 119 -6.69 -23.54 14.48
C SER A 119 -5.63 -24.49 13.91
N GLY A 120 -4.39 -24.04 13.82
CA GLY A 120 -3.30 -24.84 13.29
C GLY A 120 -2.00 -24.06 13.13
N THR A 121 -1.00 -24.75 12.62
CA THR A 121 0.28 -24.13 12.22
C THR A 121 0.25 -23.83 10.73
N TYR A 122 0.63 -22.61 10.36
CA TYR A 122 0.69 -22.15 8.99
C TYR A 122 2.12 -21.70 8.69
N SER A 123 2.69 -22.21 7.60
CA SER A 123 3.99 -21.76 7.11
C SER A 123 3.80 -20.54 6.21
N LEU A 124 4.61 -19.52 6.46
CA LEU A 124 4.70 -18.34 5.63
C LEU A 124 6.04 -18.30 4.91
N GLU A 125 6.01 -17.83 3.68
CA GLU A 125 7.20 -17.45 2.92
C GLU A 125 7.22 -15.94 2.67
N PRO A 126 8.39 -15.35 2.42
CA PRO A 126 8.48 -13.92 2.12
C PRO A 126 7.65 -13.56 0.87
N TYR A 127 6.94 -12.43 0.92
CA TYR A 127 6.04 -12.02 -0.15
C TYR A 127 6.75 -11.34 -1.34
N GLU A 128 8.07 -11.18 -1.25
CA GLU A 128 8.93 -10.55 -2.25
C GLU A 128 9.64 -11.58 -3.13
N THR A 129 9.60 -12.86 -2.75
CA THR A 129 10.18 -13.96 -3.53
C THR A 129 9.15 -14.62 -4.43
N ALA A 130 9.62 -15.36 -5.44
CA ALA A 130 8.75 -16.23 -6.23
C ALA A 130 8.04 -17.26 -5.33
N PRO A 131 6.80 -17.69 -5.68
CA PRO A 131 6.07 -18.69 -4.90
C PRO A 131 6.85 -20.00 -4.76
N ALA A 132 7.08 -20.45 -3.52
CA ALA A 132 7.74 -21.74 -3.22
C ALA A 132 6.77 -22.78 -2.63
N GLY A 133 5.47 -22.47 -2.62
CA GLY A 133 4.39 -23.37 -2.20
C GLY A 133 3.86 -23.10 -0.79
N ALA A 134 4.37 -22.09 -0.08
CA ALA A 134 3.78 -21.62 1.17
C ALA A 134 2.98 -20.31 0.96
N ALA A 135 2.13 -19.96 1.92
CA ALA A 135 1.38 -18.72 1.86
C ALA A 135 2.30 -17.52 2.10
N LYS A 136 1.96 -16.39 1.50
CA LYS A 136 2.61 -15.07 1.68
C LYS A 136 1.85 -14.20 2.68
N GLY A 137 0.60 -14.54 2.99
CA GLY A 137 -0.21 -13.86 4.00
C GLY A 137 -1.35 -14.73 4.54
N LEU A 138 -1.79 -14.41 5.76
CA LEU A 138 -2.97 -15.03 6.39
C LEU A 138 -4.05 -13.98 6.61
N ARG A 139 -5.29 -14.34 6.28
CA ARG A 139 -6.48 -13.59 6.65
C ARG A 139 -7.16 -14.29 7.83
N ILE A 140 -7.05 -13.69 9.00
CA ILE A 140 -7.62 -14.21 10.24
C ILE A 140 -8.83 -13.37 10.61
N LYS A 141 -9.98 -14.01 10.81
CA LYS A 141 -11.20 -13.32 11.21
C LYS A 141 -11.02 -12.73 12.61
N ARG A 142 -11.08 -11.40 12.72
CA ARG A 142 -11.06 -10.69 14.02
C ARG A 142 -12.34 -10.95 14.84
N GLY A 143 -13.49 -10.98 14.17
CA GLY A 143 -14.81 -11.13 14.77
C GLY A 143 -15.90 -11.05 13.70
N THR A 144 -17.16 -11.10 14.12
CA THR A 144 -18.30 -10.73 13.28
C THR A 144 -18.86 -9.44 13.85
N ASP A 145 -18.99 -8.39 13.04
CA ASP A 145 -19.64 -7.17 13.48
C ASP A 145 -21.11 -7.46 13.83
N ALA A 146 -21.68 -6.68 14.75
CA ALA A 146 -23.11 -6.76 15.02
C ALA A 146 -23.89 -6.33 13.76
N ALA A 147 -25.01 -7.02 13.50
CA ALA A 147 -25.88 -6.73 12.36
C ALA A 147 -26.53 -5.34 12.45
#